data_AF-A0A1B2HUE7-F1
#
_entry.id   AF-A0A1B2HUE7-F1
#
_cell.length_a   1.000
_cell.length_b   1.000
_cell.length_c   1.000
_cell.angle_alpha   90.00
_cell.angle_beta   90.00
_cell.angle_gamma   90.00
#
_symmetry.space_group_name_H-M   'P 1'
#
loop_
_entity.id
_entity.type
_entity.pdbx_description
1 polymer ?
#
loop_
_entity_poly.entity_id
_entity_poly.type
_entity_poly.pdbx_seq_one_letter_code
_entity_poly.pdbx_strand_id
1 'polypeptide(L)'
;MATVVERARTRCGPSLDAALAAAAVAHGDTRVRTAVITRVLGLTRRDDVAWRALFGTATPTTAEVLKVLTTYERTSKDVAEAVFGALKTLGRAELDVLAMLADRRHLPTTAGWRRVVEDDLRLRGWLDRPSARTASELEKVHDTAVTARAHQIVHVLLEKAGTETAAAAVRHAGSAVLAVLCRELPRRWAQSDATAARAVGLAYLAASSDHCAEALTDEVENRLGRFAVTAKEERIAEIAQMPGLLSRREAADWLRFVAGMRQHHAESRKRSAKPVPRSPAKKPPPRAGLWPFSRKGGD
;
A
#
# COMPACT_ATOMS: atom_id res chain seq x y z
N MET A 1 -3.16 3.31 57.75
CA MET A 1 -2.72 3.38 56.33
C MET A 1 -1.21 3.70 56.22
N ALA A 2 -0.35 3.04 57.00
CA ALA A 2 1.09 3.36 57.04
C ALA A 2 2.00 2.13 56.82
N THR A 3 1.50 1.03 56.25
CA THR A 3 2.22 -0.26 56.29
C THR A 3 2.31 -1.03 54.97
N VAL A 4 2.08 -0.38 53.82
CA VAL A 4 2.29 -1.00 52.49
C VAL A 4 3.42 -0.34 51.68
N VAL A 5 3.85 0.87 52.05
CA VAL A 5 4.90 1.62 51.33
C VAL A 5 6.32 1.18 51.73
N GLU A 6 6.48 0.50 52.86
CA GLU A 6 7.81 0.33 53.48
C GLU A 6 8.55 -0.98 53.12
N ARG A 7 7.90 -1.91 52.42
CA ARG A 7 8.55 -3.17 51.98
C ARG A 7 9.17 -3.15 50.58
N ALA A 8 9.11 -2.03 49.86
CA ALA A 8 9.77 -1.87 48.56
C ALA A 8 11.19 -1.28 48.64
N ARG A 9 11.69 -0.95 49.84
CA ARG A 9 12.96 -0.21 50.00
C ARG A 9 14.24 -1.05 50.08
N THR A 10 14.17 -2.37 50.22
CA THR A 10 15.37 -3.19 50.46
C THR A 10 15.79 -4.00 49.24
N ARG A 11 16.36 -3.27 48.25
CA ARG A 11 17.43 -3.65 47.31
C ARG A 11 17.43 -2.66 46.14
N CYS A 12 17.94 -1.45 46.35
CA CYS A 12 18.17 -0.48 45.28
C CYS A 12 19.55 0.17 45.50
N GLY A 13 20.48 -0.05 44.55
CA GLY A 13 21.45 1.00 44.18
C GLY A 13 20.68 2.21 43.61
N PRO A 14 21.34 3.37 43.37
CA PRO A 14 20.72 4.70 43.31
C PRO A 14 19.33 4.64 42.67
N SER A 15 18.32 4.70 43.53
CA SER A 15 16.95 4.28 43.20
C SER A 15 16.42 5.19 42.09
N LEU A 16 16.09 4.58 40.96
CA LEU A 16 15.28 5.24 39.95
C LEU A 16 14.00 5.75 40.62
N ASP A 17 13.85 7.07 40.79
CA ASP A 17 12.60 7.65 41.25
C ASP A 17 11.56 7.49 40.13
N ALA A 18 10.75 6.44 40.26
CA ALA A 18 9.74 6.08 39.28
C ALA A 18 8.68 7.18 39.08
N ALA A 19 8.37 7.96 40.12
CA ALA A 19 7.42 9.07 40.01
C ALA A 19 8.03 10.23 39.21
N LEU A 20 9.29 10.56 39.49
CA LEU A 20 10.02 11.58 38.74
C LEU A 20 10.21 11.18 37.27
N ALA A 21 10.57 9.92 37.01
CA ALA A 21 10.72 9.40 35.65
C ALA A 21 9.39 9.44 34.88
N ALA A 22 8.30 8.99 35.49
CA ALA A 22 6.98 9.00 34.86
C ALA A 22 6.49 10.43 34.59
N ALA A 23 6.70 11.36 35.54
CA ALA A 23 6.37 12.78 35.35
C ALA A 23 7.20 13.42 34.23
N ALA A 24 8.51 13.13 34.17
CA ALA A 24 9.38 13.63 33.12
C ALA A 24 9.01 13.05 31.74
N VAL A 25 8.49 11.83 31.68
CA VAL A 25 7.94 11.24 30.45
C VAL A 25 6.60 11.88 30.09
N ALA A 26 5.71 12.10 31.06
CA ALA A 26 4.38 12.67 30.83
C ALA A 26 4.41 14.14 30.36
N HIS A 27 5.31 14.95 30.93
CA HIS A 27 5.34 16.40 30.73
C HIS A 27 6.58 16.91 29.99
N GLY A 28 7.60 16.07 29.81
CA GLY A 28 8.81 16.43 29.08
C GLY A 28 8.57 16.54 27.58
N ASP A 29 9.36 17.38 26.92
CA ASP A 29 9.42 17.42 25.45
C ASP A 29 10.02 16.11 24.89
N THR A 30 10.03 15.97 23.56
CA THR A 30 10.54 14.77 22.88
C THR A 30 11.97 14.42 23.28
N ARG A 31 12.84 15.41 23.53
CA ARG A 31 14.24 15.20 23.90
C ARG A 31 14.35 14.67 25.33
N VAL A 32 13.67 15.32 26.27
CA VAL A 32 13.62 14.91 27.68
C VAL A 32 13.02 13.52 27.80
N ARG A 33 11.88 13.28 27.15
CA ARG A 33 11.21 11.98 27.14
C ARG A 33 12.11 10.86 26.60
N THR A 34 12.79 11.11 25.48
CA THR A 34 13.74 10.14 24.90
C THR A 34 14.93 9.86 25.82
N ALA A 35 15.49 10.90 26.45
CA ALA A 35 16.63 10.76 27.37
C ALA A 35 16.25 9.95 28.62
N VAL A 36 15.10 10.25 29.23
CA VAL A 36 14.59 9.55 30.41
C VAL A 36 14.30 8.08 30.09
N ILE A 37 13.61 7.79 28.98
CA ILE A 37 13.34 6.42 28.55
C ILE A 37 14.65 5.64 28.36
N THR A 38 15.62 6.23 27.65
CA THR A 38 16.92 5.58 27.42
C THR A 38 17.64 5.30 28.73
N ARG A 39 17.63 6.27 29.66
CA ARG A 39 18.29 6.13 30.96
C ARG A 39 17.65 5.05 31.81
N VAL A 40 16.32 5.04 31.92
CA VAL A 40 15.56 4.05 32.71
C VAL A 40 15.79 2.65 32.16
N LEU A 41 15.71 2.47 30.84
CA LEU A 41 15.96 1.19 30.18
C LEU A 41 17.38 0.67 30.41
N GLY A 42 18.39 1.55 30.50
CA GLY A 42 19.76 1.14 30.82
C GLY A 42 20.01 0.81 32.30
N LEU A 43 19.12 1.21 33.20
CA LEU A 43 19.28 1.01 34.65
C LEU A 43 18.54 -0.21 35.20
N THR A 44 17.50 -0.67 34.52
CA THR A 44 16.71 -1.82 34.94
C THR A 44 16.86 -3.01 34.00
N ARG A 45 16.84 -4.21 34.56
CA ARG A 45 16.81 -5.48 33.81
C ARG A 45 15.40 -6.09 33.72
N ARG A 46 14.42 -5.40 34.29
CA ARG A 46 13.03 -5.85 34.42
C ARG A 46 12.11 -4.90 33.67
N ASP A 47 11.39 -5.45 32.70
CA ASP A 47 10.43 -4.74 31.85
C ASP A 47 9.26 -4.17 32.66
N ASP A 48 8.71 -4.94 33.60
CA ASP A 48 7.57 -4.53 34.44
C ASP A 48 7.90 -3.32 35.33
N VAL A 49 9.14 -3.22 35.80
CA VAL A 49 9.65 -2.09 36.59
C VAL A 49 9.87 -0.89 35.68
N ALA A 50 10.51 -1.10 34.52
CA ALA A 50 10.72 -0.04 33.53
C ALA A 50 9.40 0.58 33.08
N TRP A 51 8.44 -0.29 32.73
CA TRP A 51 7.14 0.11 32.22
C TRP A 51 6.38 0.96 33.23
N ARG A 52 6.30 0.52 34.50
CA ARG A 52 5.66 1.31 35.56
C ARG A 52 6.36 2.64 35.80
N ALA A 53 7.69 2.65 35.80
CA ALA A 53 8.47 3.87 36.01
C ALA A 53 8.37 4.87 34.84
N LEU A 54 8.08 4.41 33.62
CA LEU A 54 7.98 5.26 32.44
C LEU A 54 6.53 5.69 32.14
N PHE A 55 5.59 4.76 32.25
CA PHE A 55 4.24 4.89 31.71
C PHE A 55 3.15 4.73 32.77
N GLY A 56 3.50 4.73 34.07
CA GLY A 56 2.51 4.70 35.16
C GLY A 56 1.52 5.86 35.13
N THR A 57 1.91 7.01 34.57
CA THR A 57 1.08 8.22 34.43
C THR A 57 1.11 8.83 33.02
N ALA A 58 1.78 8.18 32.06
CA ALA A 58 1.98 8.68 30.71
C ALA A 58 1.50 7.68 29.67
N THR A 59 0.80 8.14 28.63
CA THR A 59 0.48 7.27 27.50
C THR A 59 1.74 7.06 26.64
N PRO A 60 2.17 5.81 26.39
CA PRO A 60 3.32 5.53 25.53
C PRO A 60 2.96 5.75 24.06
N THR A 61 3.93 6.17 23.24
CA THR A 61 3.83 6.11 21.78
C THR A 61 4.26 4.73 21.27
N THR A 62 3.86 4.36 20.06
CA THR A 62 4.24 3.06 19.45
C THR A 62 5.75 2.89 19.34
N ALA A 63 6.48 3.96 19.00
CA ALA A 63 7.95 3.92 18.91
C ALA A 63 8.60 3.62 20.28
N GLU A 64 8.02 4.12 21.36
CA GLU A 64 8.52 3.88 22.71
C GLU A 64 8.19 2.48 23.20
N VAL A 65 6.99 1.98 22.87
CA VAL A 65 6.65 0.58 23.11
C VAL A 65 7.63 -0.34 22.39
N LEU A 66 7.90 -0.11 21.10
CA LEU A 66 8.90 -0.85 20.34
C LEU A 66 10.27 -0.80 21.01
N LYS A 67 10.68 0.37 21.50
CA LYS A 67 11.96 0.52 22.21
C LYS A 67 12.01 -0.31 23.50
N VAL A 68 10.93 -0.33 24.30
CA VAL A 68 10.86 -1.18 25.49
C VAL A 68 10.92 -2.66 25.09
N LEU A 69 10.09 -3.08 24.14
CA LEU A 69 10.02 -4.49 23.73
C LEU A 69 11.35 -4.95 23.11
N THR A 70 12.02 -4.14 22.30
CA THR A 70 13.33 -4.50 21.72
C THR A 70 14.45 -4.53 22.76
N THR A 71 14.35 -3.76 23.84
CA THR A 71 15.36 -3.75 24.92
C THR A 71 15.27 -5.03 25.76
N TYR A 72 14.07 -5.53 26.03
CA TYR A 72 13.88 -6.73 26.87
C TYR A 72 13.48 -7.94 26.02
N GLU A 73 14.29 -9.00 26.06
CA GLU A 73 14.00 -10.25 25.33
C GLU A 73 12.71 -10.92 25.81
N ARG A 74 12.42 -10.81 27.11
CA ARG A 74 11.19 -11.31 27.71
C ARG A 74 10.26 -10.16 28.06
N THR A 75 8.98 -10.39 27.87
CA THR A 75 7.93 -9.47 28.31
C THR A 75 7.05 -10.17 29.33
N SER A 76 6.75 -9.47 30.42
CA SER A 76 5.78 -9.86 31.43
C SER A 76 4.36 -9.75 30.88
N LYS A 77 3.45 -10.56 31.42
CA LYS A 77 2.04 -10.55 31.01
C LYS A 77 1.40 -9.17 31.23
N ASP A 78 1.71 -8.53 32.35
CA ASP A 78 1.18 -7.20 32.70
C ASP A 78 1.60 -6.13 31.69
N VAL A 79 2.86 -6.15 31.23
CA VAL A 79 3.34 -5.24 30.20
C VAL A 79 2.67 -5.53 28.86
N ALA A 80 2.49 -6.80 28.50
CA ALA A 80 1.78 -7.16 27.27
C ALA A 80 0.32 -6.67 27.28
N GLU A 81 -0.40 -6.85 28.38
CA GLU A 81 -1.78 -6.36 28.55
C GLU A 81 -1.85 -4.83 28.50
N ALA A 82 -0.91 -4.14 29.16
CA ALA A 82 -0.83 -2.68 29.11
C ALA A 82 -0.54 -2.17 27.68
N VAL A 83 0.32 -2.87 26.93
CA VAL A 83 0.58 -2.54 25.52
C VAL A 83 -0.68 -2.72 24.68
N PHE A 84 -1.40 -3.84 24.79
CA PHE A 84 -2.65 -4.04 24.06
C PHE A 84 -3.68 -2.94 24.37
N GLY A 85 -3.80 -2.52 25.62
CA GLY A 85 -4.68 -1.42 26.02
C GLY A 85 -4.24 -0.03 25.51
N ALA A 86 -2.96 0.16 25.19
CA ALA A 86 -2.43 1.41 24.68
C ALA A 86 -2.57 1.58 23.16
N LEU A 87 -2.74 0.48 22.41
CA LEU A 87 -2.88 0.50 20.95
C LEU A 87 -4.27 1.01 20.54
N LYS A 88 -4.32 2.20 19.95
CA LYS A 88 -5.58 2.85 19.51
C LYS A 88 -5.84 2.74 18.01
N THR A 89 -4.79 2.58 17.22
CA THR A 89 -4.84 2.48 15.76
C THR A 89 -4.01 1.28 15.29
N LEU A 90 -4.33 0.75 14.12
CA LEU A 90 -3.65 -0.41 13.55
C LEU A 90 -2.88 0.00 12.28
N GLY A 91 -1.73 0.65 12.51
CA GLY A 91 -0.73 0.89 11.48
C GLY A 91 0.34 -0.20 11.47
N ARG A 92 1.30 -0.06 10.56
CA ARG A 92 2.42 -1.01 10.42
C ARG A 92 3.21 -1.18 11.72
N ALA A 93 3.55 -0.07 12.38
CA ALA A 93 4.36 -0.10 13.61
C ALA A 93 3.62 -0.80 14.75
N GLU A 94 2.30 -0.61 14.83
CA GLU A 94 1.47 -1.29 15.82
C GLU A 94 1.36 -2.80 15.54
N LEU A 95 1.26 -3.21 14.27
CA LEU A 95 1.35 -4.63 13.91
C LEU A 95 2.73 -5.22 14.26
N ASP A 96 3.81 -4.47 14.07
CA ASP A 96 5.16 -4.91 14.47
C ASP A 96 5.25 -5.12 16.00
N VAL A 97 4.64 -4.23 16.80
CA VAL A 97 4.50 -4.42 18.26
C VAL A 97 3.74 -5.70 18.58
N LEU A 98 2.59 -5.91 17.93
CA LEU A 98 1.75 -7.09 18.17
C LEU A 98 2.48 -8.39 17.82
N ALA A 99 3.20 -8.42 16.70
CA ALA A 99 4.00 -9.57 16.29
C ALA A 99 5.10 -9.90 17.31
N MET A 100 5.80 -8.88 17.83
CA MET A 100 6.80 -9.08 18.89
C MET A 100 6.20 -9.70 20.16
N LEU A 101 4.99 -9.27 20.54
CA LEU A 101 4.28 -9.86 21.68
C LEU A 101 3.85 -11.29 21.40
N ALA A 102 3.36 -11.56 20.18
CA ALA A 102 2.97 -12.90 19.76
C ALA A 102 4.14 -13.90 19.74
N ASP A 103 5.32 -13.48 19.27
CA ASP A 103 6.56 -14.28 19.30
C ASP A 103 6.96 -14.64 20.75
N ARG A 104 6.61 -13.77 21.70
CA ARG A 104 6.79 -13.98 23.15
C ARG A 104 5.64 -14.74 23.80
N ARG A 105 4.75 -15.32 22.99
CA ARG A 105 3.55 -16.08 23.39
C ARG A 105 2.51 -15.25 24.15
N HIS A 106 2.54 -13.93 23.96
CA HIS A 106 1.51 -13.02 24.46
C HIS A 106 0.53 -12.73 23.35
N LEU A 107 -0.57 -13.48 23.34
CA LEU A 107 -1.69 -13.18 22.45
C LEU A 107 -2.75 -12.36 23.20
N PRO A 108 -3.39 -11.40 22.52
CA PRO A 108 -4.49 -10.66 23.11
C PRO A 108 -5.65 -11.62 23.45
N THR A 109 -6.34 -11.31 24.55
CA THR A 109 -7.52 -12.08 25.01
C THR A 109 -8.75 -11.74 24.18
N THR A 110 -8.84 -10.50 23.69
CA THR A 110 -9.92 -10.03 22.83
C THR A 110 -9.86 -10.71 21.47
N ALA A 111 -10.95 -11.40 21.08
CA ALA A 111 -11.03 -12.17 19.84
C ALA A 111 -10.69 -11.35 18.58
N GLY A 112 -11.14 -10.09 18.51
CA GLY A 112 -10.85 -9.21 17.37
C GLY A 112 -9.35 -8.95 17.19
N TRP A 113 -8.66 -8.58 18.28
CA TRP A 113 -7.21 -8.37 18.27
C TRP A 113 -6.46 -9.67 17.94
N ARG A 114 -6.90 -10.80 18.49
CA ARG A 114 -6.27 -12.10 18.21
C ARG A 114 -6.29 -12.43 16.73
N ARG A 115 -7.44 -12.25 16.07
CA ARG A 115 -7.57 -12.46 14.62
C ARG A 115 -6.60 -11.59 13.83
N VAL A 116 -6.48 -10.30 14.16
CA VAL A 116 -5.54 -9.38 13.50
C VAL A 116 -4.09 -9.85 13.65
N VAL A 117 -3.70 -10.31 14.85
CA VAL A 117 -2.36 -10.84 15.10
C VAL A 117 -2.10 -12.11 14.28
N GLU A 118 -3.05 -13.05 14.27
CA GLU A 118 -2.93 -14.28 13.48
C GLU A 118 -2.82 -13.99 11.99
N ASP A 119 -3.59 -13.03 11.49
CA ASP A 119 -3.54 -12.59 10.10
C ASP A 119 -2.21 -11.93 9.74
N ASP A 120 -1.67 -11.05 10.61
CA ASP A 120 -0.34 -10.46 10.40
C ASP A 120 0.76 -11.52 10.44
N LEU A 121 0.68 -12.51 11.34
CA LEU A 121 1.65 -13.61 11.38
C LEU A 121 1.62 -14.47 10.10
N ARG A 122 0.42 -14.80 9.59
CA ARG A 122 0.27 -15.51 8.30
C ARG A 122 0.87 -14.69 7.17
N LEU A 123 0.52 -13.40 7.11
CA LEU A 123 1.01 -12.49 6.08
C LEU A 123 2.53 -12.33 6.14
N ARG A 124 3.12 -12.15 7.33
CA ARG A 124 4.57 -12.07 7.54
C ARG A 124 5.27 -13.35 7.13
N GLY A 125 4.73 -14.51 7.48
CA GLY A 125 5.29 -15.79 7.04
C GLY A 125 5.41 -15.88 5.52
N TRP A 126 4.40 -15.40 4.79
CA TRP A 126 4.45 -15.30 3.34
C TRP A 126 5.42 -14.21 2.83
N LEU A 127 5.41 -13.00 3.42
CA LEU A 127 6.31 -11.91 3.04
C LEU A 127 7.79 -12.29 3.22
N ASP A 128 8.10 -13.07 4.25
CA ASP A 128 9.45 -13.54 4.56
C ASP A 128 9.92 -14.61 3.56
N ARG A 129 9.04 -15.53 3.17
CA ARG A 129 9.35 -16.63 2.25
C ARG A 129 8.22 -16.79 1.21
N PRO A 130 8.14 -15.88 0.22
CA PRO A 130 7.07 -15.93 -0.77
C PRO A 130 7.21 -17.18 -1.63
N SER A 131 6.15 -17.95 -1.73
CA SER A 131 6.07 -19.10 -2.63
C SER A 131 4.66 -19.25 -3.20
N ALA A 132 4.57 -19.83 -4.40
CA ALA A 132 3.29 -20.14 -5.04
C ALA A 132 2.45 -21.11 -4.18
N ARG A 133 3.09 -22.08 -3.51
CA ARG A 133 2.40 -23.05 -2.64
C ARG A 133 1.70 -22.39 -1.46
N THR A 134 2.26 -21.30 -0.96
CA THR A 134 1.72 -20.54 0.20
C THR A 134 0.88 -19.34 -0.22
N ALA A 135 0.68 -19.10 -1.53
CA ALA A 135 -0.09 -17.97 -2.03
C ALA A 135 -1.56 -18.01 -1.58
N SER A 136 -2.14 -19.21 -1.45
CA SER A 136 -3.52 -19.42 -0.96
C SER A 136 -3.73 -18.95 0.49
N GLU A 137 -2.66 -18.78 1.27
CA GLU A 137 -2.79 -18.22 2.61
C GLU A 137 -3.21 -16.74 2.59
N LEU A 138 -2.95 -16.03 1.49
CA LEU A 138 -3.35 -14.63 1.30
C LEU A 138 -4.86 -14.46 1.12
N GLU A 139 -5.57 -15.52 0.72
CA GLU A 139 -7.04 -15.52 0.60
C GLU A 139 -7.72 -15.31 1.97
N LYS A 140 -7.07 -15.78 3.04
CA LYS A 140 -7.64 -15.83 4.39
C LYS A 140 -7.31 -14.60 5.24
N VAL A 141 -6.50 -13.67 4.74
CA VAL A 141 -6.01 -12.50 5.50
C VAL A 141 -7.01 -11.34 5.39
N HIS A 142 -7.40 -10.76 6.52
CA HIS A 142 -8.39 -9.68 6.56
C HIS A 142 -7.77 -8.29 6.35
N ASP A 143 -8.63 -7.34 5.96
CA ASP A 143 -8.25 -6.01 5.46
C ASP A 143 -7.27 -5.24 6.35
N THR A 144 -7.44 -5.27 7.68
CA THR A 144 -6.61 -4.45 8.57
C THR A 144 -5.12 -4.78 8.48
N ALA A 145 -4.76 -6.06 8.49
CA ALA A 145 -3.36 -6.48 8.38
C ALA A 145 -2.81 -6.18 6.98
N VAL A 146 -3.61 -6.44 5.95
CA VAL A 146 -3.25 -6.22 4.54
C VAL A 146 -3.00 -4.73 4.25
N THR A 147 -3.90 -3.85 4.67
CA THR A 147 -3.80 -2.41 4.43
C THR A 147 -2.58 -1.82 5.16
N ALA A 148 -2.33 -2.21 6.41
CA ALA A 148 -1.14 -1.76 7.14
C ALA A 148 0.19 -2.25 6.53
N ARG A 149 0.17 -3.41 5.86
CA ARG A 149 1.32 -4.03 5.18
C ARG A 149 1.38 -3.74 3.68
N ALA A 150 0.53 -2.86 3.15
CA ALA A 150 0.33 -2.65 1.72
C ALA A 150 1.64 -2.45 0.94
N HIS A 151 2.52 -1.56 1.42
CA HIS A 151 3.79 -1.30 0.79
C HIS A 151 4.74 -2.52 0.79
N GLN A 152 4.71 -3.33 1.86
CA GLN A 152 5.52 -4.54 1.96
C GLN A 152 5.03 -5.62 0.99
N ILE A 153 3.71 -5.78 0.86
CA ILE A 153 3.10 -6.70 -0.11
C ILE A 153 3.55 -6.35 -1.52
N VAL A 154 3.39 -5.09 -1.92
CA VAL A 154 3.75 -4.62 -3.27
C VAL A 154 5.24 -4.77 -3.53
N HIS A 155 6.08 -4.39 -2.56
CA HIS A 155 7.53 -4.56 -2.68
C HIS A 155 7.91 -6.04 -2.85
N VAL A 156 7.35 -6.94 -2.03
CA VAL A 156 7.61 -8.38 -2.17
C VAL A 156 7.17 -8.89 -3.54
N LEU A 157 5.99 -8.50 -4.03
CA LEU A 157 5.50 -8.93 -5.34
C LEU A 157 6.33 -8.43 -6.51
N LEU A 158 6.94 -7.24 -6.41
CA LEU A 158 7.70 -6.64 -7.51
C LEU A 158 9.17 -7.04 -7.48
N GLU A 159 9.78 -7.12 -6.30
CA GLU A 159 11.23 -7.17 -6.15
C GLU A 159 11.75 -8.50 -5.56
N LYS A 160 10.97 -9.18 -4.72
CA LYS A 160 11.45 -10.37 -3.97
C LYS A 160 10.91 -11.68 -4.51
N ALA A 161 9.61 -11.75 -4.77
CA ALA A 161 8.96 -12.94 -5.30
C ALA A 161 9.43 -13.16 -6.75
N GLY A 162 9.62 -14.41 -7.16
CA GLY A 162 9.69 -14.74 -8.59
C GLY A 162 8.37 -14.41 -9.30
N THR A 163 8.41 -14.16 -10.60
CA THR A 163 7.25 -13.71 -11.39
C THR A 163 6.03 -14.64 -11.24
N GLU A 164 6.25 -15.94 -11.37
CA GLU A 164 5.20 -16.96 -11.18
C GLU A 164 4.59 -16.94 -9.77
N THR A 165 5.42 -16.76 -8.74
CA THR A 165 4.96 -16.67 -7.35
C THR A 165 4.11 -15.41 -7.13
N ALA A 166 4.51 -14.27 -7.70
CA ALA A 166 3.70 -13.06 -7.60
C ALA A 166 2.38 -13.20 -8.33
N ALA A 167 2.36 -13.79 -9.52
CA ALA A 167 1.14 -14.02 -10.26
C ALA A 167 0.20 -14.99 -9.51
N ALA A 168 0.73 -16.09 -8.95
CA ALA A 168 -0.03 -17.00 -8.09
C ALA A 168 -0.60 -16.28 -6.86
N ALA A 169 0.18 -15.40 -6.23
CA ALA A 169 -0.29 -14.58 -5.10
C ALA A 169 -1.46 -13.68 -5.46
N VAL A 170 -1.47 -13.08 -6.66
CA VAL A 170 -2.62 -12.27 -7.12
C VAL A 170 -3.82 -13.15 -7.44
N ARG A 171 -3.63 -14.32 -8.08
CA ARG A 171 -4.74 -15.23 -8.43
C ARG A 171 -5.42 -15.83 -7.20
N HIS A 172 -4.67 -16.06 -6.13
CA HIS A 172 -5.18 -16.57 -4.86
C HIS A 172 -5.44 -15.47 -3.82
N ALA A 173 -5.34 -14.20 -4.21
CA ALA A 173 -5.57 -13.09 -3.30
C ALA A 173 -7.06 -12.98 -2.95
N GLY A 174 -7.34 -12.81 -1.66
CA GLY A 174 -8.66 -12.39 -1.20
C GLY A 174 -8.93 -10.92 -1.56
N SER A 175 -10.19 -10.50 -1.43
CA SER A 175 -10.65 -9.15 -1.79
C SER A 175 -9.84 -8.02 -1.13
N ALA A 176 -9.41 -8.20 0.11
CA ALA A 176 -8.56 -7.26 0.84
C ALA A 176 -7.20 -7.02 0.15
N VAL A 177 -6.53 -8.11 -0.24
CA VAL A 177 -5.23 -8.04 -0.93
C VAL A 177 -5.42 -7.42 -2.31
N LEU A 178 -6.42 -7.86 -3.07
CA LEU A 178 -6.74 -7.28 -4.38
C LEU A 178 -6.99 -5.77 -4.27
N ALA A 179 -7.74 -5.32 -3.27
CA ALA A 179 -8.02 -3.91 -3.07
C ALA A 179 -6.76 -3.08 -2.79
N VAL A 180 -5.80 -3.63 -2.03
CA VAL A 180 -4.49 -3.00 -1.85
C VAL A 180 -3.70 -2.97 -3.15
N LEU A 181 -3.69 -4.06 -3.92
CA LEU A 181 -2.95 -4.15 -5.17
C LEU A 181 -3.48 -3.16 -6.22
N CYS A 182 -4.80 -3.06 -6.38
CA CYS A 182 -5.44 -2.12 -7.28
C CYS A 182 -5.12 -0.66 -6.93
N ARG A 183 -4.93 -0.34 -5.65
CA ARG A 183 -4.54 1.02 -5.21
C ARG A 183 -3.05 1.31 -5.37
N GLU A 184 -2.19 0.34 -5.04
CA GLU A 184 -0.76 0.59 -4.90
C GLU A 184 0.06 0.26 -6.16
N LEU A 185 -0.29 -0.79 -6.92
CA LEU A 185 0.46 -1.16 -8.14
C LEU A 185 0.48 -0.02 -9.18
N PRO A 186 -0.62 0.73 -9.41
CA PRO A 186 -0.59 1.85 -10.34
C PRO A 186 0.42 2.95 -10.01
N ARG A 187 0.79 3.09 -8.74
CA ARG A 187 1.81 4.08 -8.33
C ARG A 187 3.21 3.69 -8.79
N ARG A 188 3.43 2.45 -9.22
CA ARG A 188 4.73 1.91 -9.67
C ARG A 188 4.91 1.94 -11.20
N TRP A 189 3.86 2.23 -11.96
CA TRP A 189 3.92 2.18 -13.44
C TRP A 189 4.81 3.23 -14.09
N ALA A 190 4.97 4.38 -13.44
CA ALA A 190 5.77 5.50 -13.93
C ALA A 190 7.28 5.25 -13.81
N GLN A 191 7.68 4.19 -13.09
CA GLN A 191 9.08 3.79 -13.03
C GLN A 191 9.51 3.26 -14.40
N SER A 192 10.75 3.54 -14.79
CA SER A 192 11.29 3.19 -16.12
C SER A 192 12.01 1.84 -16.15
N ASP A 193 11.79 1.00 -15.13
CA ASP A 193 12.48 -0.27 -14.95
C ASP A 193 11.56 -1.48 -15.22
N ALA A 194 12.13 -2.67 -15.17
CA ALA A 194 11.41 -3.93 -15.33
C ALA A 194 10.31 -4.15 -14.25
N THR A 195 10.42 -3.46 -13.10
CA THR A 195 9.40 -3.56 -12.04
C THR A 195 8.09 -2.91 -12.47
N ALA A 196 8.15 -1.89 -13.32
CA ALA A 196 6.97 -1.21 -13.82
C ALA A 196 6.14 -2.07 -14.78
N ALA A 197 6.78 -2.83 -15.69
CA ALA A 197 6.06 -3.77 -16.56
C ALA A 197 5.36 -4.86 -15.73
N ARG A 198 6.07 -5.41 -14.75
CA ARG A 198 5.51 -6.37 -13.79
C ARG A 198 4.34 -5.78 -13.00
N ALA A 199 4.45 -4.54 -12.53
CA ALA A 199 3.38 -3.86 -11.80
C ALA A 199 2.13 -3.66 -12.65
N VAL A 200 2.27 -3.37 -13.95
CA VAL A 200 1.14 -3.28 -14.88
C VAL A 200 0.47 -4.64 -15.05
N GLY A 201 1.24 -5.70 -15.33
CA GLY A 201 0.65 -7.02 -15.51
C GLY A 201 0.02 -7.61 -14.24
N LEU A 202 0.60 -7.35 -13.06
CA LEU A 202 -0.02 -7.73 -11.78
C LEU A 202 -1.30 -6.91 -11.52
N ALA A 203 -1.34 -5.63 -11.90
CA ALA A 203 -2.55 -4.81 -11.76
C ALA A 203 -3.66 -5.30 -12.70
N TYR A 204 -3.31 -5.72 -13.91
CA TYR A 204 -4.24 -6.37 -14.84
C TYR A 204 -4.82 -7.67 -14.26
N LEU A 205 -3.98 -8.55 -13.70
CA LEU A 205 -4.44 -9.76 -13.01
C LEU A 205 -5.36 -9.44 -11.82
N ALA A 206 -5.02 -8.41 -11.04
CA ALA A 206 -5.82 -8.04 -9.88
C ALA A 206 -7.21 -7.52 -10.28
N ALA A 207 -7.27 -6.64 -11.29
CA ALA A 207 -8.53 -6.09 -11.81
C ALA A 207 -9.39 -7.15 -12.52
N SER A 208 -8.75 -8.18 -13.10
CA SER A 208 -9.43 -9.28 -13.80
C SER A 208 -9.90 -10.40 -12.86
N SER A 209 -9.67 -10.26 -11.55
CA SER A 209 -10.10 -11.26 -10.55
C SER A 209 -11.56 -11.05 -10.16
N ASP A 210 -12.33 -12.14 -10.10
CA ASP A 210 -13.74 -12.13 -9.68
C ASP A 210 -13.95 -11.64 -8.24
N HIS A 211 -12.90 -11.66 -7.42
CA HIS A 211 -12.93 -11.19 -6.03
C HIS A 211 -12.60 -9.69 -5.88
N CYS A 212 -12.25 -9.00 -6.98
CA CYS A 212 -11.99 -7.57 -6.97
C CYS A 212 -13.32 -6.80 -7.01
N ALA A 213 -13.43 -5.73 -6.20
CA ALA A 213 -14.62 -4.89 -6.21
C ALA A 213 -14.71 -4.10 -7.53
N GLU A 214 -15.90 -4.06 -8.13
CA GLU A 214 -16.17 -3.41 -9.43
C GLU A 214 -15.63 -1.99 -9.52
N ALA A 215 -15.89 -1.15 -8.49
CA ALA A 215 -15.39 0.23 -8.46
C ALA A 215 -13.84 0.34 -8.52
N LEU A 216 -13.13 -0.64 -7.96
CA LEU A 216 -11.67 -0.69 -8.04
C LEU A 216 -11.19 -1.23 -9.39
N THR A 217 -11.91 -2.20 -9.95
CA THR A 217 -11.67 -2.70 -11.31
C THR A 217 -11.80 -1.55 -12.31
N ASP A 218 -12.90 -0.78 -12.28
CA ASP A 218 -13.11 0.37 -13.17
C ASP A 218 -11.97 1.40 -13.07
N GLU A 219 -11.53 1.73 -11.85
CA GLU A 219 -10.42 2.68 -11.67
C GLU A 219 -9.14 2.15 -12.31
N VAL A 220 -8.80 0.88 -12.08
CA VAL A 220 -7.59 0.26 -12.61
C VAL A 220 -7.69 0.11 -14.13
N GLU A 221 -8.82 -0.33 -14.67
CA GLU A 221 -9.06 -0.45 -16.11
C GLU A 221 -8.92 0.89 -16.83
N ASN A 222 -9.47 1.97 -16.28
CA ASN A 222 -9.28 3.32 -16.82
C ASN A 222 -7.80 3.71 -16.89
N ARG A 223 -7.03 3.36 -15.85
CA ARG A 223 -5.59 3.62 -15.82
C ARG A 223 -4.85 2.72 -16.81
N LEU A 224 -5.17 1.43 -16.90
CA LEU A 224 -4.61 0.48 -17.86
C LEU A 224 -4.92 0.88 -19.30
N GLY A 225 -6.10 1.44 -19.55
CA GLY A 225 -6.51 1.97 -20.85
C GLY A 225 -5.63 3.14 -21.30
N ARG A 226 -5.34 4.09 -20.40
CA ARG A 226 -4.38 5.18 -20.67
C ARG A 226 -2.98 4.64 -20.94
N PHE A 227 -2.54 3.65 -20.18
CA PHE A 227 -1.27 2.97 -20.41
C PHE A 227 -1.24 2.30 -21.79
N ALA A 228 -2.25 1.51 -22.14
CA ALA A 228 -2.38 0.80 -23.42
C ALA A 228 -2.29 1.74 -24.63
N VAL A 229 -2.90 2.93 -24.53
CA VAL A 229 -2.90 3.93 -25.61
C VAL A 229 -1.53 4.61 -25.78
N THR A 230 -0.75 4.76 -24.70
CA THR A 230 0.48 5.57 -24.69
C THR A 230 1.76 4.75 -24.67
N ALA A 231 1.72 3.51 -24.19
CA ALA A 231 2.87 2.62 -24.13
C ALA A 231 3.29 2.15 -25.53
N LYS A 232 4.61 2.01 -25.70
CA LYS A 232 5.21 1.44 -26.91
C LYS A 232 4.88 -0.06 -27.01
N GLU A 233 4.87 -0.58 -28.23
CA GLU A 233 4.56 -2.00 -28.50
C GLU A 233 5.48 -2.96 -27.76
N GLU A 234 6.77 -2.63 -27.65
CA GLU A 234 7.75 -3.50 -27.01
C GLU A 234 7.39 -3.72 -25.53
N ARG A 235 6.90 -2.68 -24.85
CA ARG A 235 6.49 -2.76 -23.44
C ARG A 235 5.18 -3.53 -23.26
N ILE A 236 4.27 -3.45 -24.21
CA ILE A 236 3.04 -4.25 -24.22
C ILE A 236 3.37 -5.74 -24.40
N ALA A 237 4.27 -6.04 -25.35
CA ALA A 237 4.74 -7.38 -25.63
C ALA A 237 5.54 -7.97 -24.46
N GLU A 238 6.39 -7.16 -23.81
CA GLU A 238 7.14 -7.54 -22.61
C GLU A 238 6.20 -8.07 -21.51
N ILE A 239 5.10 -7.38 -21.23
CA ILE A 239 4.11 -7.82 -20.24
C ILE A 239 3.46 -9.15 -20.64
N ALA A 240 3.06 -9.27 -21.91
CA ALA A 240 2.40 -10.46 -22.45
C ALA A 240 3.31 -11.71 -22.45
N GLN A 241 4.61 -11.49 -22.65
CA GLN A 241 5.62 -12.55 -22.78
C GLN A 241 6.38 -12.79 -21.48
N MET A 242 6.11 -12.03 -20.41
CA MET A 242 6.83 -12.14 -19.15
C MET A 242 6.63 -13.55 -18.55
N PRO A 243 7.70 -14.36 -18.42
CA PRO A 243 7.57 -15.75 -18.00
C PRO A 243 6.88 -15.89 -16.64
N GLY A 244 5.82 -16.69 -16.60
CA GLY A 244 5.06 -16.99 -15.38
C GLY A 244 4.14 -15.85 -14.89
N LEU A 245 4.14 -14.67 -15.52
CA LEU A 245 3.23 -13.59 -15.12
C LEU A 245 1.80 -13.89 -15.55
N LEU A 246 1.59 -13.94 -16.86
CA LEU A 246 0.31 -14.24 -17.48
C LEU A 246 0.34 -15.65 -18.05
N SER A 247 -0.73 -16.41 -17.84
CA SER A 247 -1.01 -17.62 -18.61
C SER A 247 -1.22 -17.27 -20.08
N ARG A 248 -1.17 -18.27 -20.97
CA ARG A 248 -1.41 -18.04 -22.41
C ARG A 248 -2.76 -17.37 -22.68
N ARG A 249 -3.79 -17.73 -21.93
CA ARG A 249 -5.13 -17.13 -22.04
C ARG A 249 -5.12 -15.67 -21.59
N GLU A 250 -4.59 -15.40 -20.39
CA GLU A 250 -4.50 -14.04 -19.85
C GLU A 250 -3.62 -13.13 -20.73
N ALA A 251 -2.55 -13.66 -21.34
CA ALA A 251 -1.72 -12.92 -22.28
C ALA A 251 -2.47 -12.56 -23.57
N ALA A 252 -3.29 -13.48 -24.10
CA ALA A 252 -4.15 -13.19 -25.25
C ALA A 252 -5.24 -12.16 -24.89
N ASP A 253 -5.82 -12.27 -23.71
CA ASP A 253 -6.83 -11.33 -23.19
C ASP A 253 -6.25 -9.93 -23.02
N TRP A 254 -5.03 -9.83 -22.47
CA TRP A 254 -4.26 -8.59 -22.39
C TRP A 254 -4.04 -7.93 -23.75
N LEU A 255 -3.59 -8.68 -24.76
CA LEU A 255 -3.37 -8.13 -26.10
C LEU A 255 -4.67 -7.67 -26.77
N ARG A 256 -5.77 -8.40 -26.56
CA ARG A 256 -7.10 -7.99 -27.04
C ARG A 256 -7.58 -6.71 -26.37
N PHE A 257 -7.39 -6.61 -25.05
CA PHE A 257 -7.69 -5.40 -24.27
C PHE A 257 -6.93 -4.19 -24.84
N VAL A 258 -5.61 -4.31 -25.05
CA VAL A 258 -4.79 -3.22 -25.57
C VAL A 258 -5.22 -2.80 -26.98
N ALA A 259 -5.48 -3.76 -27.87
CA ALA A 259 -5.96 -3.48 -29.22
C ALA A 259 -7.30 -2.74 -29.21
N GLY A 260 -8.25 -3.20 -28.39
CA GLY A 260 -9.57 -2.57 -28.23
C GLY A 260 -9.46 -1.13 -27.73
N MET A 261 -8.63 -0.88 -26.71
CA MET A 261 -8.42 0.47 -26.17
C MET A 261 -7.82 1.44 -27.20
N ARG A 262 -6.85 0.97 -27.99
CA ARG A 262 -6.22 1.79 -29.05
C ARG A 262 -7.19 2.08 -30.19
N GLN A 263 -8.00 1.10 -30.60
CA GLN A 263 -9.03 1.31 -31.61
C GLN A 263 -10.06 2.34 -31.16
N HIS A 264 -10.61 2.19 -29.96
CA HIS A 264 -11.57 3.13 -29.39
C HIS A 264 -11.00 4.56 -29.31
N HIS A 265 -9.75 4.71 -28.88
CA HIS A 265 -9.09 6.00 -28.84
C HIS A 265 -8.85 6.60 -30.24
N ALA A 266 -8.48 5.79 -31.24
CA ALA A 266 -8.33 6.25 -32.62
C ALA A 266 -9.66 6.72 -33.23
N GLU A 267 -10.76 5.99 -32.98
CA GLU A 267 -12.10 6.37 -33.42
C GLU A 267 -12.60 7.65 -32.74
N SER A 268 -12.37 7.78 -31.43
CA SER A 268 -12.69 9.00 -30.68
C SER A 268 -11.93 10.22 -31.23
N ARG A 269 -10.63 10.07 -31.54
CA ARG A 269 -9.84 11.12 -32.20
C ARG A 269 -10.41 11.50 -33.56
N LYS A 270 -10.77 10.52 -34.41
CA LYS A 270 -11.39 10.78 -35.72
C LYS A 270 -12.72 11.54 -35.60
N ARG A 271 -13.56 11.21 -34.62
CA ARG A 271 -14.84 11.92 -34.37
C ARG A 271 -14.63 13.33 -33.82
N SER A 272 -13.59 13.55 -33.03
CA SER A 272 -13.26 14.85 -32.42
C SER A 272 -12.50 15.80 -33.34
N ALA A 273 -11.90 15.29 -34.43
CA ALA A 273 -11.23 16.11 -35.42
C ALA A 273 -12.27 16.94 -36.19
N LYS A 274 -12.40 18.23 -35.82
CA LYS A 274 -13.20 19.19 -36.60
C LYS A 274 -12.72 19.15 -38.05
N PRO A 275 -13.62 19.09 -39.05
CA PRO A 275 -13.23 19.17 -40.44
C PRO A 275 -12.47 20.48 -40.66
N VAL A 276 -11.26 20.39 -41.22
CA VAL A 276 -10.51 21.57 -41.68
C VAL A 276 -11.42 22.31 -42.66
N PRO A 277 -11.69 23.62 -42.46
CA PRO A 277 -12.52 24.36 -43.40
C PRO A 277 -11.86 24.27 -44.77
N ARG A 278 -12.60 23.74 -45.76
CA ARG A 278 -12.20 23.81 -47.17
C ARG A 278 -11.84 25.26 -47.46
N SER A 279 -10.61 25.51 -47.91
CA SER A 279 -10.17 26.82 -48.38
C SER A 279 -11.26 27.45 -49.25
N PRO A 280 -11.60 28.74 -49.05
CA PRO A 280 -12.71 29.35 -49.75
C PRO A 280 -12.47 29.25 -51.26
N ALA A 281 -13.49 28.72 -51.95
CA ALA A 281 -13.52 28.63 -53.40
C ALA A 281 -13.14 29.99 -54.02
N LYS A 282 -12.21 29.98 -54.98
CA LYS A 282 -11.96 31.13 -55.86
C LYS A 282 -13.32 31.60 -56.39
N LYS A 283 -13.70 32.84 -56.06
CA LYS A 283 -14.90 33.49 -56.60
C LYS A 283 -14.87 33.38 -58.13
N PRO A 284 -15.95 32.92 -58.79
CA PRO A 284 -16.06 33.05 -60.23
C PRO A 284 -16.11 34.55 -60.60
N PRO A 285 -15.53 34.96 -61.74
CA PRO A 285 -15.52 36.37 -62.13
C PRO A 285 -16.96 36.86 -62.40
N PRO A 286 -17.25 38.15 -62.13
CA PRO A 286 -18.59 38.69 -62.28
C PRO A 286 -19.02 38.70 -63.76
N ARG A 287 -20.26 38.26 -64.00
CA ARG A 287 -20.97 38.45 -65.28
C ARG A 287 -21.19 39.95 -65.48
N ALA A 288 -20.54 40.53 -66.49
CA ALA A 288 -20.84 41.87 -66.98
C ALA A 288 -22.21 41.85 -67.69
N GLY A 289 -23.07 42.81 -67.32
CA GLY A 289 -24.40 42.98 -67.90
C GLY A 289 -24.37 43.42 -69.36
N LEU A 290 -25.36 42.92 -70.11
CA LEU A 290 -26.03 43.62 -71.21
C LEU A 290 -26.71 44.88 -70.58
N TRP A 291 -26.78 46.10 -71.11
CA TRP A 291 -26.83 46.73 -72.45
C TRP A 291 -26.96 48.28 -72.21
N PRO A 292 -27.20 49.23 -73.16
CA PRO A 292 -27.05 49.31 -74.64
C PRO A 292 -26.41 50.65 -75.17
N PHE A 293 -26.25 50.76 -76.50
CA PHE A 293 -26.00 51.96 -77.37
C PHE A 293 -24.68 52.75 -77.34
N SER A 294 -23.83 52.53 -78.37
CA SER A 294 -23.45 53.56 -79.36
C SER A 294 -22.47 53.01 -80.40
N ARG A 295 -23.00 52.69 -81.60
CA ARG A 295 -22.34 52.83 -82.93
C ARG A 295 -23.27 52.35 -84.06
N LYS A 296 -23.93 53.30 -84.71
CA LYS A 296 -24.07 53.44 -86.17
C LYS A 296 -24.00 54.96 -86.40
N GLY A 297 -23.06 55.51 -87.17
CA GLY A 297 -23.12 55.59 -88.64
C GLY A 297 -24.36 56.41 -89.01
N GLY A 298 -24.28 57.69 -89.38
CA GLY A 298 -23.67 58.16 -90.63
C GLY A 298 -24.76 58.12 -91.69
N ASP A 299 -25.19 59.31 -92.12
CA ASP A 299 -26.33 59.70 -92.98
C ASP A 299 -27.71 59.85 -92.32
#